data_AF-A0A401GXT6-F1
#
_entry.id   AF-A0A401GXT6-F1
#
_cell.length_a   1.000
_cell.length_b   1.000
_cell.length_c   1.000
_cell.angle_alpha   90.00
_cell.angle_beta   90.00
_cell.angle_gamma   90.00
#
_symmetry.space_group_name_H-M   'P 1'
#
loop_
_entity.id
_entity.type
_entity.pdbx_description
1 polymer ?
#
loop_
_entity_poly.entity_id
_entity_poly.type
_entity_poly.pdbx_seq_one_letter_code
_entity_poly.pdbx_strand_id
1 'polypeptide(L)'
;MANKGQTADVAAANFIDSLTPPSSASERPRSSGTSLHDHSSDLALMMQTASLYAGTIPLSGKQPVAPADSVRASVSHLLSRACAVPCKKAAEAFTELVQPLSRFPLCLEMLWPLLNSHAPPAQRILASYILYSLYAPHPFILNPFKGVLFAAFCRERELARQVANAGGISENEQLVWVLWKILKGDGQDIDPFSPSTLARSPLPPQLRATNLYLDEETRPKFDPFGDSASDNTGPTPADVTSSTQAAPDVAVSREREEETKKLSDAMTLLLAARNRVLTISEQRMLIPLIPQLTSPPVITSVDLLSVIMNNPTLAQPLLTALLALPPSSTNGYGPGIYLDVLQHLPPTLPSFDLLGRLLRDPTAVPDVTTGGTTTIADLVRTEVLGWFIHECIVWLDKAEQEEREGAISDDRFAKGVQHLCRFYSSLIKHSIVDTGSDADSAEMAHFALRNSRFEDATALYRVLALGKF
;
A
#
# COMPACT_ATOMS: atom_id res chain seq x y z
N MET A 1 7.37 -38.94 46.81
CA MET A 1 8.01 -39.95 45.95
C MET A 1 8.87 -39.21 44.94
N ALA A 2 10.12 -39.63 44.85
CA ALA A 2 11.24 -38.92 44.24
C ALA A 2 11.49 -39.31 42.77
N ASN A 3 12.38 -38.52 42.13
CA ASN A 3 13.16 -38.78 40.90
C ASN A 3 12.40 -38.64 39.56
N LYS A 4 12.99 -38.15 38.45
CA LYS A 4 14.36 -37.74 38.07
C LYS A 4 14.29 -37.07 36.67
N GLY A 5 15.31 -36.27 36.30
CA GLY A 5 15.61 -35.91 34.90
C GLY A 5 16.10 -34.46 34.70
N GLN A 6 17.28 -34.05 35.19
CA GLN A 6 18.58 -34.07 34.48
C GLN A 6 18.62 -33.09 33.28
N THR A 7 19.01 -31.82 33.46
CA THR A 7 20.36 -31.22 33.36
C THR A 7 21.16 -31.60 32.10
N ALA A 8 21.36 -30.62 31.21
CA ALA A 8 22.51 -30.54 30.32
C ALA A 8 22.94 -29.07 30.25
N ASP A 9 24.15 -28.82 30.72
CA ASP A 9 24.86 -27.54 30.68
C ASP A 9 26.30 -27.86 30.23
N VAL A 10 26.98 -26.83 29.71
CA VAL A 10 28.42 -26.74 29.38
C VAL A 10 28.87 -27.28 28.01
N ALA A 11 29.24 -26.37 27.11
CA ALA A 11 30.65 -26.13 26.72
C ALA A 11 30.77 -25.22 25.49
N ALA A 12 31.38 -24.04 25.63
CA ALA A 12 32.48 -23.53 24.79
C ALA A 12 32.87 -22.12 25.24
N ALA A 13 34.04 -22.02 25.86
CA ALA A 13 34.70 -20.78 26.19
C ALA A 13 36.01 -20.67 25.39
N ASN A 14 36.36 -19.43 25.06
CA ASN A 14 37.70 -18.87 24.91
C ASN A 14 38.56 -19.30 23.71
N PHE A 15 38.84 -18.32 22.85
CA PHE A 15 40.15 -18.18 22.19
C PHE A 15 40.61 -16.73 22.32
N ILE A 16 41.89 -16.58 22.69
CA ILE A 16 42.58 -15.39 23.20
C ILE A 16 43.35 -14.68 22.08
N ASP A 17 43.51 -13.36 22.27
CA ASP A 17 44.54 -12.41 21.81
C ASP A 17 45.58 -12.85 20.76
N SER A 18 45.83 -11.97 19.79
CA SER A 18 47.05 -11.14 19.77
C SER A 18 47.30 -10.47 18.41
N LEU A 19 47.82 -9.23 18.46
CA LEU A 19 48.82 -8.59 17.60
C LEU A 19 48.44 -7.21 17.00
N THR A 20 49.01 -6.19 17.62
CA THR A 20 49.50 -4.92 17.07
C THR A 20 50.92 -4.70 17.63
N PRO A 21 51.75 -3.74 17.17
CA PRO A 21 52.02 -3.16 15.84
C PRO A 21 53.56 -3.18 15.56
N PRO A 22 54.15 -2.39 14.61
CA PRO A 22 54.54 -0.96 14.85
C PRO A 22 54.42 -0.05 13.59
N SER A 23 54.05 1.23 13.67
CA SER A 23 54.83 2.46 13.98
C SER A 23 56.09 2.73 13.11
N SER A 24 55.99 3.72 12.22
CA SER A 24 57.02 4.73 11.82
C SER A 24 56.56 5.42 10.52
N ALA A 25 56.84 6.67 10.14
CA ALA A 25 57.32 7.93 10.70
C ALA A 25 57.44 8.90 9.50
N SER A 26 57.42 10.23 9.73
CA SER A 26 57.83 11.31 8.79
C SER A 26 56.97 11.51 7.52
N GLU A 27 56.69 12.69 6.97
CA GLU A 27 57.34 13.99 7.02
C GLU A 27 56.38 15.05 6.41
N ARG A 28 56.36 16.28 6.96
CA ARG A 28 55.86 17.53 6.34
C ARG A 28 57.01 18.18 5.54
N PRO A 29 56.90 19.40 4.96
CA PRO A 29 55.85 20.09 4.16
C PRO A 29 56.46 20.80 2.91
N ARG A 30 55.63 21.52 2.11
CA ARG A 30 55.96 22.78 1.36
C ARG A 30 54.71 23.23 0.57
N SER A 31 54.09 24.38 0.87
CA SER A 31 54.26 25.71 0.19
C SER A 31 54.21 25.61 -1.33
N SER A 32 53.44 26.35 -2.13
CA SER A 32 53.04 27.78 -2.14
C SER A 32 52.20 27.95 -3.43
N GLY A 33 51.10 28.72 -3.48
CA GLY A 33 51.15 30.12 -3.92
C GLY A 33 50.56 30.32 -5.33
N THR A 34 50.00 31.52 -5.56
CA THR A 34 49.42 32.12 -6.80
C THR A 34 47.94 31.78 -7.08
N SER A 35 46.96 32.69 -7.11
CA SER A 35 46.82 34.11 -7.53
C SER A 35 46.32 34.29 -8.98
N LEU A 36 45.14 34.92 -9.08
CA LEU A 36 44.62 35.82 -10.14
C LEU A 36 44.21 35.26 -11.52
N HIS A 37 42.93 35.47 -11.83
CA HIS A 37 42.30 35.97 -13.08
C HIS A 37 40.81 35.63 -12.94
N ASP A 38 39.85 36.51 -12.63
CA ASP A 38 39.48 37.81 -13.19
C ASP A 38 39.32 37.80 -14.71
N HIS A 39 38.13 37.37 -15.18
CA HIS A 39 37.55 37.71 -16.47
C HIS A 39 36.04 37.85 -16.35
N SER A 40 35.64 39.13 -16.34
CA SER A 40 34.34 39.65 -16.72
C SER A 40 34.04 39.34 -18.20
N SER A 41 32.75 39.15 -18.49
CA SER A 41 32.01 39.71 -19.63
C SER A 41 31.22 38.69 -20.47
N ASP A 42 30.05 39.19 -20.88
CA ASP A 42 29.22 38.81 -22.01
C ASP A 42 28.23 37.66 -21.86
N LEU A 43 26.98 38.03 -21.52
CA LEU A 43 25.80 37.42 -22.14
C LEU A 43 24.63 38.42 -22.17
N ALA A 44 24.58 39.18 -23.26
CA ALA A 44 23.40 39.91 -23.71
C ALA A 44 22.69 39.10 -24.81
N LEU A 45 21.35 39.04 -24.69
CA LEU A 45 20.34 38.90 -25.74
C LEU A 45 20.53 37.87 -26.87
N MET A 46 19.63 36.88 -26.92
CA MET A 46 18.93 36.38 -28.12
C MET A 46 17.68 35.61 -27.64
N MET A 47 16.49 36.20 -27.67
CA MET A 47 15.44 36.11 -28.71
C MET A 47 15.14 34.71 -29.28
N GLN A 48 13.83 34.42 -29.27
CA GLN A 48 13.03 33.69 -30.26
C GLN A 48 12.80 32.17 -30.13
N THR A 49 11.58 31.87 -29.66
CA THR A 49 10.53 31.06 -30.34
C THR A 49 10.95 29.85 -31.17
N ALA A 50 10.50 28.66 -30.75
CA ALA A 50 10.29 27.52 -31.63
C ALA A 50 8.87 26.96 -31.43
N SER A 51 8.06 27.13 -32.46
CA SER A 51 6.80 26.43 -32.71
C SER A 51 7.07 25.39 -33.80
N LEU A 52 6.31 24.30 -33.77
CA LEU A 52 6.11 23.30 -34.83
C LEU A 52 7.24 22.31 -35.16
N TYR A 53 6.97 21.02 -34.92
CA TYR A 53 7.15 19.98 -35.94
C TYR A 53 5.99 18.97 -35.84
N ALA A 54 4.98 19.17 -36.69
CA ALA A 54 4.01 18.14 -37.05
C ALA A 54 4.60 17.35 -38.23
N GLY A 55 4.98 16.10 -38.00
CA GLY A 55 5.43 15.18 -39.03
C GLY A 55 4.26 14.53 -39.75
N THR A 56 4.09 14.87 -41.02
CA THR A 56 3.23 14.22 -42.00
C THR A 56 3.83 12.87 -42.44
N ILE A 57 3.03 11.79 -42.39
CA ILE A 57 3.37 10.49 -42.97
C ILE A 57 2.44 10.24 -44.18
N PRO A 58 2.96 9.79 -45.34
CA PRO A 58 2.18 9.69 -46.56
C PRO A 58 1.27 8.46 -46.60
N LEU A 59 0.07 8.68 -47.13
CA LEU A 59 -0.87 7.66 -47.58
C LEU A 59 -0.41 7.04 -48.90
N SER A 60 -0.22 5.72 -48.95
CA SER A 60 -0.61 4.89 -50.10
C SER A 60 -0.54 3.38 -49.81
N GLY A 61 -1.68 2.70 -49.95
CA GLY A 61 -1.74 1.41 -50.65
C GLY A 61 -1.40 0.11 -49.90
N LYS A 62 -2.31 -0.35 -49.03
CA LYS A 62 -2.84 -1.74 -48.91
C LYS A 62 -3.44 -1.92 -47.52
N GLN A 63 -4.74 -2.14 -47.49
CA GLN A 63 -5.52 -2.41 -46.28
C GLN A 63 -5.08 -3.74 -45.65
N PRO A 64 -4.48 -3.78 -44.44
CA PRO A 64 -4.29 -5.01 -43.70
C PRO A 64 -5.56 -5.26 -42.87
N VAL A 65 -6.30 -6.32 -43.19
CA VAL A 65 -7.32 -6.83 -42.27
C VAL A 65 -6.61 -7.24 -40.97
N ALA A 66 -7.17 -6.78 -39.86
CA ALA A 66 -6.49 -6.54 -38.59
C ALA A 66 -5.95 -7.81 -37.90
N PRO A 67 -4.75 -7.76 -37.26
CA PRO A 67 -4.19 -8.86 -36.48
C PRO A 67 -4.99 -9.19 -35.20
N ALA A 68 -5.89 -8.30 -34.74
CA ALA A 68 -6.66 -8.46 -33.52
C ALA A 68 -7.74 -9.58 -33.59
N ASP A 69 -8.36 -9.77 -34.75
CA ASP A 69 -9.44 -10.75 -34.91
C ASP A 69 -8.92 -12.20 -34.94
N SER A 70 -7.67 -12.40 -35.36
CA SER A 70 -6.99 -13.70 -35.32
C SER A 70 -6.78 -14.19 -33.89
N VAL A 71 -6.40 -13.29 -32.97
CA VAL A 71 -6.20 -13.63 -31.55
C VAL A 71 -7.54 -13.97 -30.88
N ARG A 72 -8.60 -13.22 -31.17
CA ARG A 72 -9.95 -13.50 -30.65
C ARG A 72 -10.46 -14.87 -31.10
N ALA A 73 -10.30 -15.21 -32.39
CA ALA A 73 -10.68 -16.52 -32.89
C ALA A 73 -9.89 -17.65 -32.21
N SER A 74 -8.60 -17.43 -31.98
CA SER A 74 -7.72 -18.40 -31.31
C SER A 74 -8.11 -18.59 -29.84
N VAL A 75 -8.48 -17.53 -29.12
CA VAL A 75 -8.97 -17.60 -27.74
C VAL A 75 -10.33 -18.31 -27.68
N SER A 76 -11.26 -18.01 -28.59
CA SER A 76 -12.53 -18.73 -28.68
C SER A 76 -12.35 -20.22 -28.92
N HIS A 77 -11.40 -20.59 -29.80
CA HIS A 77 -11.04 -21.98 -30.04
C HIS A 77 -10.36 -22.63 -28.83
N LEU A 78 -9.52 -21.88 -28.09
CA LEU A 78 -8.94 -22.36 -26.84
C LEU A 78 -10.04 -22.66 -25.81
N LEU A 79 -10.99 -21.74 -25.59
CA LEU A 79 -12.06 -21.90 -24.60
C LEU A 79 -12.97 -23.11 -24.90
N SER A 80 -13.26 -23.38 -26.18
CA SER A 80 -14.08 -24.53 -26.55
C SER A 80 -13.37 -25.87 -26.32
N ARG A 81 -12.04 -25.93 -26.53
CA ARG A 81 -11.25 -27.17 -26.41
C ARG A 81 -10.68 -27.40 -25.00
N ALA A 82 -10.35 -26.34 -24.28
CA ALA A 82 -9.67 -26.40 -22.99
C ALA A 82 -10.58 -26.83 -21.83
N CYS A 83 -11.90 -26.98 -22.06
CA CYS A 83 -12.83 -27.49 -21.06
C CYS A 83 -12.50 -28.92 -20.57
N ALA A 84 -11.76 -29.71 -21.36
CA ALA A 84 -11.33 -31.07 -21.00
C ALA A 84 -9.90 -31.13 -20.41
N VAL A 85 -9.20 -30.00 -20.37
CA VAL A 85 -7.80 -29.90 -19.91
C VAL A 85 -7.80 -29.35 -18.48
N PRO A 86 -6.81 -29.69 -17.63
CA PRO A 86 -6.67 -29.07 -16.31
C PRO A 86 -6.66 -27.54 -16.37
N CYS A 87 -7.35 -26.89 -15.44
CA CYS A 87 -7.52 -25.44 -15.37
C CYS A 87 -6.18 -24.69 -15.46
N LYS A 88 -5.16 -25.16 -14.74
CA LYS A 88 -3.81 -24.56 -14.77
C LYS A 88 -3.20 -24.54 -16.18
N LYS A 89 -3.22 -25.67 -16.88
CA LYS A 89 -2.67 -25.77 -18.24
C LYS A 89 -3.45 -24.91 -19.23
N ALA A 90 -4.76 -24.79 -19.06
CA ALA A 90 -5.60 -23.93 -19.88
C ALA A 90 -5.27 -22.43 -19.67
N ALA A 91 -5.02 -22.02 -18.43
CA ALA A 91 -4.59 -20.67 -18.10
C ALA A 91 -3.18 -20.34 -18.61
N GLU A 92 -2.24 -21.29 -18.53
CA GLU A 92 -0.90 -21.17 -19.11
C GLU A 92 -0.98 -21.00 -20.63
N ALA A 93 -1.76 -21.84 -21.32
CA ALA A 93 -1.98 -21.71 -22.76
C ALA A 93 -2.62 -20.37 -23.17
N PHE A 94 -3.53 -19.84 -22.35
CA PHE A 94 -4.09 -18.49 -22.57
C PHE A 94 -3.01 -17.40 -22.41
N THR A 95 -2.17 -17.53 -21.40
CA THR A 95 -1.08 -16.59 -21.08
C THR A 95 -0.01 -16.57 -22.18
N GLU A 96 0.27 -17.72 -22.79
CA GLU A 96 1.18 -17.87 -23.95
C GLU A 96 0.56 -17.29 -25.23
N LEU A 97 -0.74 -17.48 -25.44
CA LEU A 97 -1.44 -17.03 -26.64
C LEU A 97 -1.63 -15.49 -26.67
N VAL A 98 -1.79 -14.86 -25.51
CA VAL A 98 -2.17 -13.44 -25.40
C VAL A 98 -1.02 -12.62 -24.79
N GLN A 99 -0.58 -11.60 -25.53
CA GLN A 99 0.46 -10.67 -25.08
C GLN A 99 0.06 -9.95 -23.77
N PRO A 100 0.99 -9.73 -22.82
CA PRO A 100 0.69 -9.15 -21.50
C PRO A 100 -0.17 -7.89 -21.52
N LEU A 101 0.15 -6.92 -22.39
CA LEU A 101 -0.56 -5.64 -22.50
C LEU A 101 -2.01 -5.78 -23.02
N SER A 102 -2.31 -6.86 -23.74
CA SER A 102 -3.62 -7.11 -24.33
C SER A 102 -4.50 -8.02 -23.48
N ARG A 103 -3.98 -8.61 -22.40
CA ARG A 103 -4.73 -9.58 -21.57
C ARG A 103 -5.94 -8.95 -20.91
N PHE A 104 -5.78 -7.80 -20.28
CA PHE A 104 -6.86 -7.10 -19.58
C PHE A 104 -8.03 -6.72 -20.50
N PRO A 105 -7.84 -5.95 -21.61
CA PRO A 105 -8.95 -5.60 -22.49
C PRO A 105 -9.59 -6.83 -23.13
N LEU A 106 -8.81 -7.84 -23.52
CA LEU A 106 -9.36 -9.06 -24.10
C LEU A 106 -10.21 -9.86 -23.10
N CYS A 107 -9.81 -9.90 -21.83
CA CYS A 107 -10.59 -10.53 -20.77
C CYS A 107 -11.95 -9.84 -20.56
N LEU A 108 -11.97 -8.49 -20.62
CA LEU A 108 -13.21 -7.72 -20.54
C LEU A 108 -14.12 -7.91 -21.76
N GLU A 109 -13.55 -8.06 -22.96
CA GLU A 109 -14.33 -8.26 -24.18
C GLU A 109 -14.87 -9.69 -24.31
N MET A 110 -14.10 -10.70 -23.90
CA MET A 110 -14.41 -12.10 -24.19
C MET A 110 -14.84 -12.91 -22.97
N LEU A 111 -14.08 -12.84 -21.87
CA LEU A 111 -14.31 -13.69 -20.70
C LEU A 111 -15.41 -13.14 -19.80
N TRP A 112 -15.46 -11.82 -19.63
CA TRP A 112 -16.51 -11.17 -18.83
C TRP A 112 -17.93 -11.43 -19.39
N PRO A 113 -18.22 -11.25 -20.70
CA PRO A 113 -19.54 -11.60 -21.24
C PRO A 113 -19.84 -13.09 -21.14
N LEU A 114 -18.82 -13.95 -21.27
CA LEU A 114 -18.99 -15.39 -21.13
C LEU A 114 -19.47 -15.76 -19.71
N LEU A 115 -18.92 -15.12 -18.67
CA LEU A 115 -19.38 -15.30 -17.28
C LEU A 115 -20.81 -14.84 -17.04
N ASN A 116 -21.30 -13.86 -17.82
CA ASN A 116 -22.64 -13.31 -17.69
C ASN A 116 -23.67 -13.97 -18.61
N SER A 117 -23.24 -14.78 -19.57
CA SER A 117 -24.12 -15.46 -20.51
C SER A 117 -24.58 -16.82 -19.98
N HIS A 118 -25.59 -17.41 -20.63
CA HIS A 118 -26.07 -18.77 -20.39
C HIS A 118 -25.15 -19.85 -21.00
N ALA A 119 -23.85 -19.58 -21.07
CA ALA A 119 -22.85 -20.55 -21.52
C ALA A 119 -22.81 -21.77 -20.59
N PRO A 120 -22.37 -22.94 -21.09
CA PRO A 120 -22.27 -24.14 -20.26
C PRO A 120 -21.35 -23.91 -19.05
N PRO A 121 -21.66 -24.51 -17.88
CA PRO A 121 -20.95 -24.23 -16.63
C PRO A 121 -19.45 -24.51 -16.73
N ALA A 122 -19.04 -25.52 -17.51
CA ALA A 122 -17.63 -25.82 -17.75
C ALA A 122 -16.87 -24.64 -18.39
N GLN A 123 -17.46 -23.94 -19.36
CA GLN A 123 -16.81 -22.79 -19.99
C GLN A 123 -16.76 -21.59 -19.04
N ARG A 124 -17.81 -21.40 -18.24
CA ARG A 124 -17.88 -20.32 -17.23
C ARG A 124 -16.84 -20.55 -16.13
N ILE A 125 -16.70 -21.78 -15.64
CA ILE A 125 -15.67 -22.19 -14.68
C ILE A 125 -14.27 -21.89 -15.23
N LEU A 126 -14.01 -22.26 -16.49
CA LEU A 126 -12.74 -21.97 -17.13
C LEU A 126 -12.45 -20.47 -17.22
N ALA A 127 -13.44 -19.67 -17.63
CA ALA A 127 -13.29 -18.23 -17.70
C ALA A 127 -13.01 -17.61 -16.31
N SER A 128 -13.73 -18.03 -15.26
CA SER A 128 -13.49 -17.58 -13.88
C SER A 128 -12.06 -17.88 -13.43
N TYR A 129 -11.59 -19.08 -13.72
CA TYR A 129 -10.24 -19.50 -13.35
C TYR A 129 -9.16 -18.74 -14.12
N ILE A 130 -9.34 -18.49 -15.42
CA ILE A 130 -8.40 -17.68 -16.20
C ILE A 130 -8.29 -16.27 -15.60
N LEU A 131 -9.42 -15.60 -15.31
CA LEU A 131 -9.42 -14.27 -14.68
C LEU A 131 -8.71 -14.24 -13.32
N TYR A 132 -8.82 -15.31 -12.54
CA TYR A 132 -8.08 -15.49 -11.29
C TYR A 132 -6.58 -15.65 -11.54
N SER A 133 -6.20 -16.60 -12.39
CA SER A 133 -4.81 -17.01 -12.63
C SER A 133 -3.91 -15.89 -13.16
N LEU A 134 -4.47 -14.94 -13.93
CA LEU A 134 -3.74 -13.78 -14.46
C LEU A 134 -3.10 -12.90 -13.39
N TYR A 135 -3.67 -12.90 -12.18
CA TYR A 135 -3.20 -12.09 -11.05
C TYR A 135 -2.87 -12.93 -9.81
N ALA A 136 -2.85 -14.27 -9.92
CA ALA A 136 -2.50 -15.16 -8.82
C ALA A 136 -1.12 -14.92 -8.17
N PRO A 137 -0.08 -14.38 -8.87
CA PRO A 137 1.19 -14.01 -8.22
C PRO A 137 1.08 -12.83 -7.24
N HIS A 138 -0.03 -12.10 -7.26
CA HIS A 138 -0.26 -10.94 -6.41
C HIS A 138 -1.35 -11.26 -5.36
N PRO A 139 -1.36 -10.57 -4.21
CA PRO A 139 -2.45 -10.70 -3.24
C PRO A 139 -3.81 -10.52 -3.93
N PHE A 140 -4.76 -11.43 -3.67
CA PHE A 140 -6.07 -11.46 -4.37
C PHE A 140 -6.85 -10.14 -4.25
N ILE A 141 -6.59 -9.35 -3.20
CA ILE A 141 -7.14 -8.00 -2.98
C ILE A 141 -6.82 -7.05 -4.15
N LEU A 142 -5.68 -7.24 -4.83
CA LEU A 142 -5.23 -6.41 -5.94
C LEU A 142 -5.74 -6.88 -7.30
N ASN A 143 -6.51 -7.98 -7.37
CA ASN A 143 -7.03 -8.48 -8.63
C ASN A 143 -8.13 -7.53 -9.16
N PRO A 144 -7.95 -6.88 -10.33
CA PRO A 144 -8.94 -5.96 -10.87
C PRO A 144 -10.25 -6.66 -11.25
N PHE A 145 -10.23 -7.99 -11.41
CA PHE A 145 -11.40 -8.81 -11.68
C PHE A 145 -12.07 -9.36 -10.41
N LYS A 146 -11.62 -8.99 -9.19
CA LYS A 146 -12.26 -9.44 -7.95
C LYS A 146 -13.74 -9.08 -7.91
N GLY A 147 -14.07 -7.81 -8.21
CA GLY A 147 -15.45 -7.34 -8.24
C GLY A 147 -16.33 -8.08 -9.26
N VAL A 148 -15.74 -8.49 -10.39
CA VAL A 148 -16.38 -9.32 -11.43
C VAL A 148 -16.79 -10.67 -10.90
N LEU A 149 -15.82 -11.39 -10.33
CA LEU A 149 -16.00 -12.73 -9.78
C LEU A 149 -17.01 -12.69 -8.64
N PHE A 150 -16.95 -11.67 -7.80
CA PHE A 150 -17.88 -11.47 -6.69
C PHE A 150 -19.31 -11.22 -7.19
N ALA A 151 -19.51 -10.30 -8.14
CA ALA A 151 -20.83 -10.04 -8.70
C ALA A 151 -21.43 -11.29 -9.38
N ALA A 152 -20.60 -12.06 -10.11
CA ALA A 152 -21.00 -13.33 -10.69
C ALA A 152 -21.38 -14.35 -9.61
N PHE A 153 -20.59 -14.47 -8.53
CA PHE A 153 -20.89 -15.35 -7.41
C PHE A 153 -22.25 -15.04 -6.77
N CYS A 154 -22.50 -13.78 -6.42
CA CYS A 154 -23.75 -13.36 -5.77
C CYS A 154 -24.96 -13.69 -6.65
N ARG A 155 -24.87 -13.39 -7.96
CA ARG A 155 -25.96 -13.68 -8.90
C ARG A 155 -26.23 -15.17 -9.05
N GLU A 156 -25.19 -15.98 -9.30
CA GLU A 156 -25.37 -17.42 -9.51
C GLU A 156 -25.83 -18.13 -8.23
N ARG A 157 -25.34 -17.69 -7.07
CA ARG A 157 -25.79 -18.22 -5.78
C ARG A 157 -27.26 -17.94 -5.55
N GLU A 158 -27.74 -16.73 -5.87
CA GLU A 158 -29.15 -16.37 -5.70
C GLU A 158 -30.05 -17.21 -6.62
N LEU A 159 -29.65 -17.42 -7.87
CA LEU A 159 -30.36 -18.31 -8.79
C LEU A 159 -30.40 -19.75 -8.28
N ALA A 160 -29.27 -20.27 -7.78
CA ALA A 160 -29.21 -21.61 -7.21
C ALA A 160 -30.08 -21.73 -5.95
N ARG A 161 -30.13 -20.70 -5.11
CA ARG A 161 -30.97 -20.63 -3.91
C ARG A 161 -32.46 -20.66 -4.24
N GLN A 162 -32.89 -19.95 -5.28
CA GLN A 162 -34.29 -19.96 -5.74
C GLN A 162 -34.71 -21.36 -6.23
N VAL A 163 -33.86 -22.04 -6.99
CA VAL A 163 -34.12 -23.41 -7.46
C VAL A 163 -34.16 -24.40 -6.28
N ALA A 164 -33.25 -24.25 -5.31
CA ALA A 164 -33.24 -25.07 -4.10
C ALA A 164 -34.51 -24.89 -3.26
N ASN A 165 -35.02 -23.66 -3.15
CA ASN A 165 -36.28 -23.36 -2.46
C ASN A 165 -37.50 -24.00 -3.16
N ALA A 166 -37.43 -24.20 -4.48
CA ALA A 166 -38.43 -24.94 -5.25
C ALA A 166 -38.27 -26.47 -5.15
N GLY A 167 -37.32 -26.96 -4.36
CA GLY A 167 -37.03 -28.39 -4.18
C GLY A 167 -36.17 -29.01 -5.30
N GLY A 168 -35.60 -28.19 -6.19
CA GLY A 168 -34.71 -28.62 -7.26
C GLY A 168 -33.23 -28.57 -6.88
N ILE A 169 -32.37 -29.11 -7.75
CA ILE A 169 -30.91 -28.95 -7.69
C ILE A 169 -30.49 -28.09 -8.88
N SER A 170 -29.73 -27.02 -8.64
CA SER A 170 -29.30 -26.14 -9.73
C SER A 170 -28.09 -26.72 -10.46
N GLU A 171 -28.09 -26.65 -11.79
CA GLU A 171 -26.94 -27.05 -12.63
C GLU A 171 -25.72 -26.11 -12.46
N ASN A 172 -25.90 -24.97 -11.80
CA ASN A 172 -24.86 -23.95 -11.58
C ASN A 172 -24.19 -24.05 -10.20
N GLU A 173 -24.56 -25.02 -9.35
CA GLU A 173 -23.97 -25.15 -8.00
C GLU A 173 -22.44 -25.31 -8.05
N GLN A 174 -21.94 -26.05 -9.04
CA GLN A 174 -20.51 -26.27 -9.28
C GLN A 174 -19.78 -24.96 -9.62
N LEU A 175 -20.40 -24.08 -10.40
CA LEU A 175 -19.84 -22.76 -10.71
C LEU A 175 -19.79 -21.87 -9.46
N VAL A 176 -20.85 -21.87 -8.66
CA VAL A 176 -20.90 -21.11 -7.40
C VAL A 176 -19.79 -21.55 -6.44
N TRP A 177 -19.55 -22.86 -6.33
CA TRP A 177 -18.48 -23.41 -5.51
C TRP A 177 -17.09 -22.99 -6.00
N VAL A 178 -16.82 -23.06 -7.31
CA VAL A 178 -15.55 -22.61 -7.91
C VAL A 178 -15.32 -21.12 -7.62
N LEU A 179 -16.33 -20.29 -7.83
CA LEU A 179 -16.23 -18.84 -7.58
C LEU A 179 -15.96 -18.55 -6.10
N TRP A 180 -16.63 -19.26 -5.19
CA TRP A 180 -16.39 -19.15 -3.75
C TRP A 180 -14.96 -19.51 -3.37
N LYS A 181 -14.43 -20.62 -3.91
CA LYS A 181 -13.04 -21.04 -3.69
C LYS A 181 -12.02 -20.02 -4.18
N ILE A 182 -12.22 -19.48 -5.39
CA ILE A 182 -11.39 -18.40 -5.93
C ILE A 182 -11.43 -17.16 -5.02
N LEU A 183 -12.64 -16.74 -4.60
CA LEU A 183 -12.84 -15.53 -3.79
C LEU A 183 -12.27 -15.66 -2.36
N LYS A 184 -12.20 -16.88 -1.80
CA LYS A 184 -11.55 -17.17 -0.52
C LYS A 184 -10.02 -17.22 -0.62
N GLY A 185 -9.44 -17.21 -1.82
CA GLY A 185 -8.00 -17.32 -2.04
C GLY A 185 -7.50 -18.75 -2.28
N ASP A 186 -8.37 -19.75 -2.19
CA ASP A 186 -8.06 -21.18 -2.37
C ASP A 186 -8.14 -21.61 -3.86
N GLY A 187 -7.86 -20.69 -4.80
CA GLY A 187 -7.96 -21.00 -6.23
C GLY A 187 -7.00 -22.10 -6.70
N GLN A 188 -5.90 -22.31 -5.95
CA GLN A 188 -4.89 -23.35 -6.23
C GLN A 188 -5.43 -24.78 -6.10
N ASP A 189 -6.49 -24.99 -5.31
CA ASP A 189 -7.14 -26.30 -5.17
C ASP A 189 -7.79 -26.74 -6.51
N ILE A 190 -8.03 -25.80 -7.42
CA ILE A 190 -8.75 -26.01 -8.68
C ILE A 190 -7.79 -26.41 -9.81
N ASP A 191 -6.49 -26.08 -9.68
CA ASP A 191 -5.43 -26.30 -10.67
C ASP A 191 -5.45 -27.67 -11.38
N PRO A 192 -5.54 -28.82 -10.66
CA PRO A 192 -5.39 -30.13 -11.29
C PRO A 192 -6.67 -30.61 -11.99
N PHE A 193 -7.82 -29.98 -11.72
CA PHE A 193 -9.10 -30.44 -12.22
C PHE A 193 -9.45 -29.79 -13.56
N SER A 194 -10.14 -30.54 -14.43
CA SER A 194 -10.67 -29.96 -15.67
C SER A 194 -12.02 -29.28 -15.41
N PRO A 195 -12.34 -28.18 -16.12
CA PRO A 195 -13.63 -27.50 -15.97
C PRO A 195 -14.84 -28.43 -16.21
N SER A 196 -14.72 -29.39 -17.15
CA SER A 196 -15.77 -30.37 -17.41
C SER A 196 -15.94 -31.39 -16.27
N THR A 197 -14.84 -31.79 -15.64
CA THR A 197 -14.88 -32.67 -14.45
C THR A 197 -15.53 -31.95 -13.28
N LEU A 198 -15.16 -30.69 -13.04
CA LEU A 198 -15.73 -29.87 -11.97
C LEU A 198 -17.22 -29.64 -12.18
N ALA A 199 -17.64 -29.29 -13.40
CA ALA A 199 -19.05 -29.07 -13.72
C ALA A 199 -19.95 -30.32 -13.51
N ARG A 200 -19.37 -31.52 -13.56
CA ARG A 200 -20.11 -32.79 -13.41
C ARG A 200 -19.94 -33.43 -12.04
N SER A 201 -19.03 -32.91 -11.20
CA SER A 201 -18.75 -33.47 -9.90
C SER A 201 -19.94 -33.22 -8.95
N PRO A 202 -20.47 -34.25 -8.29
CA PRO A 202 -21.53 -34.06 -7.30
C PRO A 202 -20.95 -33.34 -6.08
N LEU A 203 -21.53 -32.18 -5.73
CA LEU A 203 -21.12 -31.43 -4.56
C LEU A 203 -21.71 -32.04 -3.29
N PRO A 204 -20.91 -32.21 -2.21
CA PRO A 204 -21.43 -32.53 -0.90
C PRO A 204 -22.50 -31.52 -0.45
N PRO A 205 -23.52 -31.94 0.34
CA PRO A 205 -24.59 -31.04 0.81
C PRO A 205 -24.09 -29.77 1.53
N GLN A 206 -22.94 -29.87 2.20
CA GLN A 206 -22.30 -28.76 2.91
C GLN A 206 -21.73 -27.69 1.98
N LEU A 207 -21.39 -28.05 0.73
CA LEU A 207 -20.82 -27.17 -0.28
C LEU A 207 -21.86 -26.65 -1.28
N ARG A 208 -23.15 -26.86 -1.00
CA ARG A 208 -24.23 -26.30 -1.81
C ARG A 208 -24.27 -24.79 -1.69
N ALA A 209 -24.71 -24.13 -2.76
CA ALA A 209 -24.82 -22.68 -2.86
C ALA A 209 -25.51 -22.00 -1.66
N THR A 210 -26.48 -22.68 -1.03
CA THR A 210 -27.20 -22.15 0.15
C THR A 210 -26.34 -21.98 1.40
N ASN A 211 -25.23 -22.73 1.50
CA ASN A 211 -24.36 -22.76 2.67
C ASN A 211 -23.04 -22.00 2.45
N LEU A 212 -22.84 -21.43 1.26
CA LEU A 212 -21.61 -20.73 0.90
C LEU A 212 -21.75 -19.22 1.16
N TYR A 213 -20.99 -18.72 2.12
CA TYR A 213 -20.94 -17.31 2.49
C TYR A 213 -19.51 -16.76 2.32
N LEU A 214 -19.42 -15.48 1.96
CA LEU A 214 -18.16 -14.74 1.90
C LEU A 214 -18.17 -13.67 2.99
N ASP A 215 -17.04 -13.52 3.70
CA ASP A 215 -16.91 -12.56 4.83
C ASP A 215 -17.01 -11.09 4.36
N GLU A 216 -16.99 -10.86 3.04
CA GLU A 216 -17.17 -9.55 2.43
C GLU A 216 -18.65 -9.15 2.31
N GLU A 217 -19.59 -10.12 2.37
CA GLU A 217 -21.05 -9.87 2.39
C GLU A 217 -21.56 -9.40 3.76
N THR A 218 -20.85 -9.70 4.84
CA THR A 218 -21.16 -9.23 6.19
C THR A 218 -20.73 -7.78 6.43
N ARG A 219 -20.09 -7.12 5.47
CA ARG A 219 -19.94 -5.67 5.52
C ARG A 219 -21.32 -5.06 5.27
N PRO A 220 -21.87 -4.27 6.21
CA PRO A 220 -23.14 -3.61 6.00
C PRO A 220 -23.04 -2.85 4.69
N LYS A 221 -23.95 -3.14 3.77
CA LYS A 221 -24.07 -2.45 2.49
C LYS A 221 -24.28 -0.98 2.83
N PHE A 222 -23.21 -0.20 2.79
CA PHE A 222 -23.26 1.24 3.00
C PHE A 222 -24.01 1.81 1.81
N ASP A 223 -25.31 2.03 2.01
CA ASP A 223 -26.17 2.72 1.06
C ASP A 223 -26.25 4.19 1.50
N PRO A 224 -25.41 5.09 0.96
CA PRO A 224 -25.41 6.50 1.34
C PRO A 224 -26.71 7.23 0.96
N PHE A 225 -27.63 6.56 0.26
CA PHE A 225 -28.92 7.12 -0.18
C PHE A 225 -30.12 6.20 0.11
N GLY A 226 -29.95 5.20 0.98
CA GLY A 226 -31.01 4.26 1.33
C GLY A 226 -32.03 4.89 2.28
N ASP A 227 -33.01 5.62 1.73
CA ASP A 227 -34.24 6.02 2.43
C ASP A 227 -34.97 4.76 2.92
N SER A 228 -34.73 4.38 4.18
CA SER A 228 -35.51 3.36 4.88
C SER A 228 -36.85 3.93 5.32
N ALA A 229 -37.69 4.30 4.34
CA ALA A 229 -39.13 4.41 4.52
C ALA A 229 -39.70 2.98 4.47
N SER A 230 -39.75 2.33 5.63
CA SER A 230 -40.48 1.08 5.81
C SER A 230 -41.97 1.37 5.76
N ASP A 231 -42.54 1.19 4.57
CA ASP A 231 -43.98 1.22 4.31
C ASP A 231 -44.60 -0.07 4.84
N ASN A 232 -44.95 -0.06 6.13
CA ASN A 232 -45.63 -1.18 6.80
C ASN A 232 -47.13 -0.88 6.84
N THR A 233 -47.83 -1.16 5.74
CA THR A 233 -49.29 -1.07 5.66
C THR A 233 -49.93 -2.39 6.07
N GLY A 234 -50.38 -2.45 7.32
CA GLY A 234 -51.38 -3.41 7.81
C GLY A 234 -52.38 -2.68 8.72
N PRO A 235 -53.69 -2.67 8.43
CA PRO A 235 -54.64 -1.94 9.24
C PRO A 235 -55.18 -2.81 10.37
N THR A 236 -55.16 -2.31 11.61
CA THR A 236 -56.11 -2.73 12.65
C THR A 236 -56.21 -1.63 13.72
N PRO A 237 -57.40 -1.05 13.97
CA PRO A 237 -57.60 -0.08 15.03
C PRO A 237 -58.25 -0.75 16.26
N ALA A 238 -57.63 -0.61 17.42
CA ALA A 238 -58.24 -0.54 18.75
C ALA A 238 -57.10 -0.35 19.78
N ASP A 239 -56.88 0.86 20.27
CA ASP A 239 -57.54 1.40 21.47
C ASP A 239 -56.94 0.81 22.76
N VAL A 240 -55.90 1.46 23.32
CA VAL A 240 -55.69 1.62 24.78
C VAL A 240 -54.84 2.87 25.06
N THR A 241 -55.57 3.92 25.40
CA THR A 241 -55.36 4.94 26.44
C THR A 241 -54.06 4.92 27.28
N SER A 242 -53.34 6.05 27.22
CA SER A 242 -52.69 6.79 28.32
C SER A 242 -51.77 6.08 29.33
N SER A 243 -50.49 6.46 29.34
CA SER A 243 -49.91 7.07 30.55
C SER A 243 -48.75 8.01 30.21
N THR A 244 -48.95 9.26 30.61
CA THR A 244 -48.05 10.39 30.48
C THR A 244 -46.99 10.29 31.57
N GLN A 245 -45.79 9.85 31.23
CA GLN A 245 -44.58 10.18 31.99
C GLN A 245 -43.60 10.84 31.03
N ALA A 246 -43.50 12.16 31.18
CA ALA A 246 -42.51 12.99 30.49
C ALA A 246 -41.11 12.55 30.94
N ALA A 247 -40.44 11.78 30.10
CA ALA A 247 -39.05 11.40 30.25
C ALA A 247 -38.13 12.47 29.64
N PRO A 248 -36.96 12.74 30.24
CA PRO A 248 -35.95 13.68 29.71
C PRO A 248 -35.10 13.09 28.56
N ASP A 249 -35.48 11.95 27.97
CA ASP A 249 -34.63 11.18 27.05
C ASP A 249 -34.52 11.73 25.62
N VAL A 250 -35.34 12.71 25.22
CA VAL A 250 -35.30 13.25 23.85
C VAL A 250 -34.09 14.19 23.62
N ALA A 251 -33.56 14.81 24.67
CA ALA A 251 -32.41 15.72 24.55
C ALA A 251 -31.09 14.97 24.29
N VAL A 252 -30.93 13.78 24.88
CA VAL A 252 -29.71 12.96 24.76
C VAL A 252 -29.54 12.39 23.34
N SER A 253 -30.63 12.18 22.60
CA SER A 253 -30.56 11.68 21.23
C SER A 253 -29.98 12.69 20.24
N ARG A 254 -30.22 13.99 20.43
CA ARG A 254 -29.79 15.05 19.50
C ARG A 254 -28.29 15.33 19.59
N GLU A 255 -27.75 15.39 20.80
CA GLU A 255 -26.31 15.62 21.02
C GLU A 255 -25.48 14.50 20.39
N ARG A 256 -25.91 13.24 20.57
CA ARG A 256 -25.24 12.07 19.98
C ARG A 256 -25.31 12.06 18.45
N GLU A 257 -26.42 12.51 17.87
CA GLU A 257 -26.57 12.63 16.42
C GLU A 257 -25.62 13.71 15.86
N GLU A 258 -25.49 14.85 16.53
CA GLU A 258 -24.56 15.91 16.16
C GLU A 258 -23.09 15.45 16.26
N GLU A 259 -22.72 14.67 17.27
CA GLU A 259 -21.40 14.04 17.39
C GLU A 259 -21.13 13.02 16.28
N THR A 260 -22.10 12.15 16.00
CA THR A 260 -21.99 11.13 14.95
C THR A 260 -21.81 11.79 13.58
N LYS A 261 -22.54 12.89 13.32
CA LYS A 261 -22.40 13.69 12.11
C LYS A 261 -21.03 14.35 12.01
N LYS A 262 -20.53 14.94 13.10
CA LYS A 262 -19.17 15.51 13.14
C LYS A 262 -18.11 14.44 12.83
N LEU A 263 -18.29 13.23 13.35
CA LEU A 263 -17.38 12.11 13.10
C LEU A 263 -17.45 11.63 11.64
N SER A 264 -18.64 11.53 11.03
CA SER A 264 -18.80 11.18 9.62
C SER A 264 -18.21 12.24 8.67
N ASP A 265 -18.39 13.52 9.02
CA ASP A 265 -17.82 14.64 8.26
C ASP A 265 -16.28 14.61 8.35
N ALA A 266 -15.73 14.37 9.55
CA ALA A 266 -14.30 14.23 9.76
C ALA A 266 -13.70 13.01 9.04
N MET A 267 -14.42 11.89 8.99
CA MET A 267 -14.01 10.71 8.20
C MET A 267 -13.94 11.03 6.71
N THR A 268 -14.94 11.78 6.20
CA THR A 268 -14.96 12.21 4.80
C THR A 268 -13.80 13.17 4.50
N LEU A 269 -13.50 14.10 5.41
CA LEU A 269 -12.35 15.00 5.30
C LEU A 269 -11.02 14.24 5.32
N LEU A 270 -10.89 13.21 6.15
CA LEU A 270 -9.68 12.38 6.24
C LEU A 270 -9.42 11.64 4.91
N LEU A 271 -10.46 11.09 4.29
CA LEU A 271 -10.36 10.47 2.97
C LEU A 271 -10.09 11.50 1.86
N ALA A 272 -10.62 12.72 1.98
CA ALA A 272 -10.31 13.82 1.07
C ALA A 272 -8.83 14.26 1.19
N ALA A 273 -8.25 14.23 2.39
CA ALA A 273 -6.86 14.57 2.66
C ALA A 273 -5.85 13.70 1.86
N ARG A 274 -6.28 12.50 1.46
CA ARG A 274 -5.48 11.63 0.60
C ARG A 274 -5.24 12.23 -0.77
N ASN A 275 -6.26 12.87 -1.35
CA ASN A 275 -6.24 13.29 -2.76
C ASN A 275 -5.99 14.80 -2.93
N ARG A 276 -6.12 15.59 -1.86
CA ARG A 276 -5.92 17.04 -1.91
C ARG A 276 -5.40 17.61 -0.60
N VAL A 277 -4.86 18.83 -0.69
CA VAL A 277 -4.55 19.67 0.47
C VAL A 277 -5.86 20.13 1.12
N LEU A 278 -5.97 19.92 2.44
CA LEU A 278 -7.07 20.41 3.25
C LEU A 278 -6.83 21.86 3.66
N THR A 279 -7.90 22.64 3.71
CA THR A 279 -7.89 24.01 4.22
C THR A 279 -7.61 24.04 5.72
N ILE A 280 -7.13 25.17 6.24
CA ILE A 280 -6.81 25.33 7.67
C ILE A 280 -8.05 25.08 8.55
N SER A 281 -9.24 25.48 8.10
CA SER A 281 -10.50 25.20 8.80
C SER A 281 -10.83 23.71 8.86
N GLU A 282 -10.63 22.98 7.76
CA GLU A 282 -10.81 21.52 7.72
C GLU A 282 -9.80 20.82 8.63
N GLN A 283 -8.53 21.25 8.61
CA GLN A 283 -7.50 20.71 9.49
C GLN A 283 -7.84 20.94 10.98
N ARG A 284 -8.30 22.14 11.35
CA ARG A 284 -8.72 22.46 12.73
C ARG A 284 -9.91 21.64 13.20
N MET A 285 -10.83 21.30 12.29
CA MET A 285 -11.95 20.41 12.58
C MET A 285 -11.48 18.96 12.79
N LEU A 286 -10.54 18.51 11.95
CA LEU A 286 -10.09 17.11 11.90
C LEU A 286 -9.16 16.72 13.05
N ILE A 287 -8.17 17.57 13.40
CA ILE A 287 -7.14 17.28 14.42
C ILE A 287 -7.70 16.71 15.74
N PRO A 288 -8.70 17.33 16.40
CA PRO A 288 -9.21 16.82 17.69
C PRO A 288 -9.94 15.48 17.56
N LEU A 289 -10.38 15.10 16.36
CA LEU A 289 -11.12 13.86 16.11
C LEU A 289 -10.22 12.70 15.64
N ILE A 290 -8.93 12.96 15.34
CA ILE A 290 -7.98 11.94 14.87
C ILE A 290 -7.95 10.70 15.78
N PRO A 291 -7.85 10.80 17.12
CA PRO A 291 -7.80 9.61 17.99
C PRO A 291 -9.04 8.72 17.88
N GLN A 292 -10.21 9.31 17.61
CA GLN A 292 -11.46 8.57 17.42
C GLN A 292 -11.51 7.91 16.03
N LEU A 293 -11.00 8.59 15.01
CA LEU A 293 -10.94 8.09 13.62
C LEU A 293 -9.91 6.98 13.40
N THR A 294 -8.98 6.80 14.34
CA THR A 294 -8.02 5.70 14.31
C THR A 294 -8.54 4.41 14.94
N SER A 295 -9.70 4.41 15.60
CA SER A 295 -10.29 3.25 16.27
C SER A 295 -11.76 3.02 15.82
N PRO A 296 -12.02 2.33 14.69
CA PRO A 296 -11.10 1.54 13.87
C PRO A 296 -10.32 2.38 12.85
N PRO A 297 -9.15 1.93 12.38
CA PRO A 297 -8.34 2.70 11.46
C PRO A 297 -8.99 2.79 10.09
N VAL A 298 -9.41 4.00 9.73
CA VAL A 298 -9.99 4.30 8.40
C VAL A 298 -8.92 4.34 7.31
N ILE A 299 -7.68 4.68 7.67
CA ILE A 299 -6.55 4.89 6.74
C ILE A 299 -5.69 3.64 6.66
N THR A 300 -5.37 3.24 5.43
CA THR A 300 -4.40 2.16 5.16
C THR A 300 -2.97 2.70 5.04
N SER A 301 -1.96 1.84 5.14
CA SER A 301 -0.56 2.23 4.91
C SER A 301 -0.33 2.89 3.54
N VAL A 302 -1.10 2.48 2.52
CA VAL A 302 -1.02 3.04 1.15
C VAL A 302 -1.52 4.49 1.09
N ASP A 303 -2.55 4.83 1.86
CA ASP A 303 -3.12 6.17 1.87
C ASP A 303 -2.23 7.17 2.63
N LEU A 304 -1.45 6.68 3.60
CA LEU A 304 -0.64 7.49 4.51
C LEU A 304 0.42 8.32 3.78
N LEU A 305 1.09 7.75 2.78
CA LEU A 305 2.10 8.47 1.99
C LEU A 305 1.51 9.73 1.35
N SER A 306 0.35 9.61 0.72
CA SER A 306 -0.34 10.74 0.07
C SER A 306 -0.83 11.77 1.09
N VAL A 307 -1.27 11.33 2.28
CA VAL A 307 -1.65 12.25 3.37
C VAL A 307 -0.45 13.03 3.88
N ILE A 308 0.72 12.40 4.04
CA ILE A 308 1.96 13.06 4.46
C ILE A 308 2.38 14.12 3.45
N MET A 309 2.35 13.78 2.17
CA MET A 309 2.77 14.69 1.09
C MET A 309 1.82 15.88 0.91
N ASN A 310 0.50 15.65 1.00
CA ASN A 310 -0.49 16.71 0.79
C ASN A 310 -0.74 17.54 2.05
N ASN A 311 -0.66 16.95 3.24
CA ASN A 311 -1.09 17.55 4.50
C ASN A 311 -0.11 17.26 5.65
N PRO A 312 1.12 17.81 5.61
CA PRO A 312 2.16 17.50 6.59
C PRO A 312 1.82 17.90 8.03
N THR A 313 0.91 18.86 8.22
CA THR A 313 0.41 19.26 9.54
C THR A 313 -0.45 18.19 10.22
N LEU A 314 -1.09 17.32 9.43
CA LEU A 314 -1.92 16.22 9.93
C LEU A 314 -1.12 14.92 10.13
N ALA A 315 0.02 14.78 9.46
CA ALA A 315 0.80 13.57 9.47
C ALA A 315 1.25 13.14 10.88
N GLN A 316 1.80 14.06 11.67
CA GLN A 316 2.27 13.74 13.02
C GLN A 316 1.15 13.28 13.96
N PRO A 317 0.05 14.03 14.19
CA PRO A 317 -0.99 13.58 15.11
C PRO A 317 -1.67 12.28 14.63
N LEU A 318 -1.76 12.07 13.31
CA LEU A 318 -2.30 10.85 12.74
C LEU A 318 -1.39 9.63 13.01
N LEU A 319 -0.09 9.76 12.73
CA LEU A 319 0.88 8.70 13.00
C LEU A 319 1.00 8.40 14.49
N THR A 320 1.04 9.44 15.33
CA THR A 320 1.07 9.27 16.79
C THR A 320 -0.16 8.49 17.27
N ALA A 321 -1.36 8.83 16.77
CA ALA A 321 -2.56 8.07 17.10
C ALA A 321 -2.50 6.62 16.58
N LEU A 322 -2.10 6.40 15.33
CA LEU A 322 -1.99 5.06 14.73
C LEU A 322 -0.97 4.17 15.43
N LEU A 323 0.17 4.73 15.85
CA LEU A 323 1.23 3.99 16.55
C LEU A 323 0.87 3.74 18.02
N ALA A 324 0.10 4.62 18.65
CA ALA A 324 -0.37 4.45 20.03
C ALA A 324 -1.52 3.45 20.18
N LEU A 325 -2.11 2.97 19.08
CA LEU A 325 -3.16 1.96 19.13
C LEU A 325 -2.62 0.64 19.71
N PRO A 326 -3.33 0.03 20.69
CA PRO A 326 -2.96 -1.30 21.15
C PRO A 326 -3.13 -2.31 20.01
N PRO A 327 -2.30 -3.37 19.97
CA PRO A 327 -2.44 -4.44 18.99
C PRO A 327 -3.81 -5.12 19.19
N SER A 328 -4.80 -4.70 18.40
CA SER A 328 -6.11 -5.32 18.40
C SER A 328 -6.04 -6.64 17.63
N SER A 329 -6.81 -7.63 18.07
CA SER A 329 -6.90 -8.94 17.40
C SER A 329 -7.30 -8.86 15.93
N THR A 330 -7.87 -7.73 15.50
CA THR A 330 -8.27 -7.47 14.11
C THR A 330 -7.14 -6.97 13.22
N ASN A 331 -6.09 -6.36 13.79
CA ASN A 331 -4.94 -5.84 13.05
C ASN A 331 -3.69 -6.65 13.41
N GLY A 332 -3.59 -7.85 12.84
CA GLY A 332 -2.43 -8.74 13.06
C GLY A 332 -1.08 -8.20 12.58
N TYR A 333 -1.05 -7.04 11.94
CA TYR A 333 0.15 -6.46 11.32
C TYR A 333 0.92 -5.44 12.19
N GLY A 334 0.48 -5.17 13.42
CA GLY A 334 1.21 -4.31 14.38
C GLY A 334 1.47 -2.88 13.88
N PRO A 335 2.30 -2.10 14.59
CA PRO A 335 2.71 -0.75 14.16
C PRO A 335 3.66 -0.78 12.94
N GLY A 336 4.28 -1.93 12.65
CA GLY A 336 5.29 -2.09 11.60
C GLY A 336 4.85 -1.60 10.22
N ILE A 337 3.59 -1.85 9.83
CA ILE A 337 3.08 -1.42 8.51
C ILE A 337 3.09 0.10 8.32
N TYR A 338 2.98 0.88 9.40
CA TYR A 338 3.01 2.34 9.33
C TYR A 338 4.46 2.85 9.39
N LEU A 339 5.33 2.15 10.10
CA LEU A 339 6.77 2.43 10.15
C LEU A 339 7.44 2.16 8.79
N ASP A 340 7.03 1.10 8.10
CA ASP A 340 7.50 0.80 6.75
C ASP A 340 7.23 1.97 5.79
N VAL A 341 6.08 2.65 5.92
CA VAL A 341 5.76 3.82 5.08
C VAL A 341 6.74 4.96 5.34
N LEU A 342 7.17 5.15 6.59
CA LEU A 342 8.13 6.20 6.96
C LEU A 342 9.52 5.96 6.38
N GLN A 343 9.93 4.70 6.23
CA GLN A 343 11.21 4.33 5.63
C GLN A 343 11.30 4.74 4.15
N HIS A 344 10.18 4.71 3.43
CA HIS A 344 10.12 4.97 1.99
C HIS A 344 9.71 6.41 1.63
N LEU A 345 9.74 7.34 2.59
CA LEU A 345 9.41 8.73 2.32
C LEU A 345 10.46 9.40 1.42
N PRO A 346 10.05 10.21 0.42
CA PRO A 346 11.01 10.94 -0.41
C PRO A 346 11.74 12.02 0.41
N PRO A 347 12.98 12.41 0.03
CA PRO A 347 13.79 13.41 0.74
C PRO A 347 13.27 14.85 0.52
N THR A 348 12.06 15.11 0.97
CA THR A 348 11.40 16.42 0.91
C THR A 348 11.36 17.07 2.28
N LEU A 349 11.30 18.40 2.33
CA LEU A 349 11.20 19.14 3.60
C LEU A 349 10.06 18.64 4.51
N PRO A 350 8.84 18.38 4.01
CA PRO A 350 7.76 17.76 4.79
C PRO A 350 8.15 16.43 5.46
N SER A 351 8.85 15.55 4.75
CA SER A 351 9.29 14.25 5.28
C SER A 351 10.28 14.42 6.43
N PHE A 352 11.27 15.30 6.26
CA PHE A 352 12.28 15.58 7.29
C PHE A 352 11.66 16.27 8.52
N ASP A 353 10.73 17.20 8.32
CA ASP A 353 10.01 17.86 9.41
C ASP A 353 9.15 16.87 10.20
N LEU A 354 8.47 15.95 9.51
CA LEU A 354 7.67 14.90 10.14
C LEU A 354 8.55 13.98 10.98
N LEU A 355 9.60 13.40 10.39
CA LEU A 355 10.52 12.51 11.12
C LEU A 355 11.22 13.22 12.27
N GLY A 356 11.65 14.46 12.07
CA GLY A 356 12.24 15.27 13.13
C GLY A 356 11.28 15.56 14.29
N ARG A 357 9.96 15.60 14.05
CA ARG A 357 8.95 15.70 15.12
C ARG A 357 8.73 14.36 15.81
N LEU A 358 8.62 13.27 15.05
CA LEU A 358 8.42 11.92 15.60
C LEU A 358 9.61 11.46 16.46
N LEU A 359 10.84 11.75 16.06
CA LEU A 359 12.05 11.47 16.83
C LEU A 359 12.15 12.24 18.16
N ARG A 360 11.27 13.22 18.37
CA ARG A 360 11.17 14.00 19.62
C ARG A 360 9.87 13.74 20.36
N ASP A 361 9.02 12.83 19.87
CA ASP A 361 7.71 12.55 20.44
C ASP A 361 7.84 11.54 21.62
N PRO A 362 7.58 11.98 22.88
CA PRO A 362 7.74 11.14 24.06
C PRO A 362 6.52 10.23 24.33
N THR A 363 5.54 10.19 23.41
CA THR A 363 4.33 9.38 23.59
C THR A 363 4.69 7.91 23.77
N ALA A 364 4.21 7.32 24.86
CA ALA A 364 4.45 5.91 25.18
C ALA A 364 3.58 4.99 24.31
N VAL A 365 4.20 3.95 23.77
CA VAL A 365 3.60 2.92 22.93
C VAL A 365 3.86 1.54 23.57
N PRO A 366 2.86 0.65 23.65
CA PRO A 366 3.08 -0.71 24.13
C PRO A 366 3.96 -1.49 23.13
N ASP A 367 5.09 -2.00 23.61
CA ASP A 367 5.96 -2.88 22.81
C ASP A 367 5.42 -4.31 22.85
N VAL A 368 4.98 -4.78 21.69
CA VAL A 368 4.42 -6.13 21.52
C VAL A 368 5.47 -7.22 21.75
N THR A 369 6.73 -6.94 21.48
CA THR A 369 7.81 -7.95 21.52
C THR A 369 8.35 -8.16 22.93
N THR A 370 8.55 -7.08 23.69
CA THR A 370 9.09 -7.15 25.06
C THR A 370 8.00 -7.14 26.13
N GLY A 371 6.76 -6.76 25.78
CA GLY A 371 5.68 -6.51 26.74
C GLY A 371 5.90 -5.25 27.60
N GLY A 372 6.93 -4.46 27.29
CA GLY A 372 7.23 -3.20 27.96
C GLY A 372 6.52 -2.00 27.32
N THR A 373 6.90 -0.80 27.77
CA THR A 373 6.51 0.47 27.14
C THR A 373 7.73 1.06 26.45
N THR A 374 7.64 1.33 25.15
CA THR A 374 8.63 2.09 24.38
C THR A 374 8.07 3.49 24.09
N THR A 375 8.88 4.41 23.57
CA THR A 375 8.39 5.71 23.07
C THR A 375 8.36 5.72 21.54
N ILE A 376 7.51 6.56 20.94
CA ILE A 376 7.52 6.77 19.48
C ILE A 376 8.90 7.23 19.01
N ALA A 377 9.53 8.13 19.76
CA ALA A 377 10.89 8.58 19.46
C ALA A 377 11.90 7.44 19.39
N ASP A 378 11.87 6.52 20.35
CA ASP A 378 12.78 5.37 20.38
C ASP A 378 12.47 4.40 19.23
N LEU A 379 11.19 4.09 19.00
CA LEU A 379 10.76 3.21 17.93
C LEU A 379 11.17 3.73 16.54
N VAL A 380 10.95 5.02 16.27
CA VAL A 380 11.34 5.65 14.99
C VAL A 380 12.87 5.73 14.87
N ARG A 381 13.60 5.98 15.98
CA ARG A 381 15.06 5.96 15.97
C ARG A 381 15.60 4.58 15.61
N THR A 382 15.09 3.52 16.23
CA THR A 382 15.63 2.16 16.05
C THR A 382 15.20 1.49 14.75
N GLU A 383 13.95 1.69 14.30
CA GLU A 383 13.39 0.95 13.17
C GLU A 383 13.32 1.74 11.86
N VAL A 384 13.26 3.07 11.92
CA VAL A 384 12.99 3.91 10.74
C VAL A 384 14.19 4.73 10.32
N LEU A 385 14.90 5.36 11.25
CA LEU A 385 15.88 6.40 10.94
C LEU A 385 16.99 5.95 9.99
N GLY A 386 17.62 4.81 10.26
CA GLY A 386 18.71 4.29 9.42
C GLY A 386 18.23 3.96 8.00
N TRP A 387 17.13 3.21 7.89
CA TRP A 387 16.51 2.87 6.61
C TRP A 387 16.07 4.09 5.81
N PHE A 388 15.45 5.07 6.48
CA PHE A 388 15.04 6.31 5.84
C PHE A 388 16.23 7.11 5.28
N ILE A 389 17.34 7.21 6.03
CA ILE A 389 18.56 7.87 5.53
C ILE A 389 19.11 7.13 4.31
N HIS A 390 19.17 5.81 4.37
CA HIS A 390 19.61 4.98 3.25
C HIS A 390 18.75 5.19 2.01
N GLU A 391 17.42 5.12 2.14
CA GLU A 391 16.48 5.34 1.03
C GLU A 391 16.58 6.77 0.48
N CYS A 392 16.81 7.77 1.33
CA CYS A 392 17.08 9.13 0.87
C CYS A 392 18.34 9.21 0.00
N ILE A 393 19.41 8.51 0.38
CA ILE A 393 20.66 8.47 -0.40
C ILE A 393 20.44 7.77 -1.74
N VAL A 394 19.77 6.61 -1.74
CA VAL A 394 19.42 5.86 -2.96
C VAL A 394 18.55 6.71 -3.89
N TRP A 395 17.57 7.43 -3.35
CA TRP A 395 16.73 8.35 -4.12
C TRP A 395 17.56 9.49 -4.74
N LEU A 396 18.48 10.09 -3.97
CA LEU A 396 19.34 11.17 -4.45
C LEU A 396 20.33 10.69 -5.51
N ASP A 397 20.86 9.48 -5.40
CA ASP A 397 21.73 8.89 -6.42
C ASP A 397 20.99 8.68 -7.75
N LYS A 398 19.74 8.20 -7.69
CA LYS A 398 18.88 8.13 -8.89
C LYS A 398 18.59 9.53 -9.45
N ALA A 399 18.32 10.50 -8.57
CA ALA A 399 18.06 11.86 -8.99
C ALA A 399 19.26 12.53 -9.67
N GLU A 400 20.48 12.30 -9.18
CA GLU A 400 21.74 12.75 -9.81
C GLU A 400 21.93 12.10 -11.19
N GLN A 401 21.64 10.81 -11.29
CA GLN A 401 21.79 10.08 -12.55
C GLN A 401 20.81 10.58 -13.61
N GLU A 402 19.54 10.80 -13.25
CA GLU A 402 18.53 11.34 -14.17
C GLU A 402 18.85 12.79 -14.62
N GLU A 403 19.43 13.61 -13.74
CA GLU A 403 19.94 14.94 -14.09
C GLU A 403 21.12 14.85 -15.07
N ARG A 404 22.07 13.94 -14.82
CA ARG A 404 23.25 13.71 -15.68
C ARG A 404 22.87 13.18 -17.07
N GLU A 405 21.83 12.37 -17.16
CA GLU A 405 21.28 11.87 -18.42
C GLU A 405 20.45 12.93 -19.17
N GLY A 406 20.19 14.08 -18.55
CA GLY A 406 19.36 15.14 -19.12
C GLY A 406 17.88 14.75 -19.22
N ALA A 407 17.44 13.70 -18.52
CA ALA A 407 16.04 13.28 -18.50
C ALA A 407 15.17 14.31 -17.78
N ILE A 408 15.74 15.01 -16.79
CA ILE A 408 15.07 16.01 -15.97
C ILE A 408 16.04 17.18 -15.72
N SER A 409 15.59 18.42 -15.93
CA SER A 409 16.37 19.65 -15.68
C SER A 409 15.93 20.35 -14.38
N ASP A 410 15.74 19.60 -13.29
CA ASP A 410 15.18 20.09 -12.03
C ASP A 410 16.21 20.06 -10.89
N ASP A 411 16.17 21.07 -10.02
CA ASP A 411 17.05 21.26 -8.85
C ASP A 411 16.75 20.28 -7.70
N ARG A 412 15.93 19.25 -7.95
CA ARG A 412 15.47 18.30 -6.92
C ARG A 412 16.63 17.57 -6.24
N PHE A 413 17.71 17.30 -6.97
CA PHE A 413 18.91 16.68 -6.41
C PHE A 413 19.63 17.64 -5.46
N ALA A 414 19.95 18.85 -5.91
CA ALA A 414 20.61 19.86 -5.09
C ALA A 414 19.81 20.21 -3.82
N LYS A 415 18.49 20.42 -3.96
CA LYS A 415 17.59 20.68 -2.82
C LYS A 415 17.51 19.49 -1.87
N GLY A 416 17.44 18.27 -2.40
CA GLY A 416 17.40 17.06 -1.58
C GLY A 416 18.69 16.85 -0.77
N VAL A 417 19.87 17.06 -1.37
CA VAL A 417 21.16 17.06 -0.66
C VAL A 417 21.15 18.11 0.46
N GLN A 418 20.67 19.31 0.15
CA GLN A 418 20.57 20.40 1.11
C GLN A 418 19.70 20.03 2.32
N HIS A 419 18.50 19.51 2.06
CA HIS A 419 17.55 19.12 3.09
C HIS A 419 18.07 17.96 3.94
N LEU A 420 18.67 16.94 3.32
CA LEU A 420 19.25 15.80 4.04
C LEU A 420 20.40 16.24 4.95
N CYS A 421 21.31 17.09 4.46
CA CYS A 421 22.43 17.57 5.27
C CYS A 421 21.97 18.42 6.47
N ARG A 422 20.96 19.26 6.27
CA ARG A 422 20.37 20.08 7.34
C ARG A 422 19.61 19.23 8.36
N PHE A 423 18.85 18.24 7.88
CA PHE A 423 18.14 17.29 8.74
C PHE A 423 19.13 16.53 9.62
N TYR A 424 20.16 15.94 9.03
CA TYR A 424 21.16 15.19 9.80
C TYR A 424 21.93 16.09 10.78
N SER A 425 22.28 17.32 10.38
CA SER A 425 22.85 18.31 11.30
C SER A 425 21.93 18.62 12.48
N SER A 426 20.62 18.62 12.27
CA SER A 426 19.62 18.75 13.34
C SER A 426 19.64 17.54 14.27
N LEU A 427 19.78 16.32 13.75
CA LEU A 427 19.88 15.10 14.57
C LEU A 427 21.09 15.14 15.51
N ILE A 428 22.25 15.59 15.01
CA ILE A 428 23.46 15.78 15.83
C ILE A 428 23.21 16.81 16.93
N LYS A 429 22.60 17.96 16.59
CA LYS A 429 22.31 19.04 17.55
C LYS A 429 21.37 18.62 18.67
N HIS A 430 20.46 17.70 18.41
CA HIS A 430 19.54 17.15 19.42
C HIS A 430 20.09 15.90 20.10
N SER A 431 21.37 15.55 19.87
CA SER A 431 22.01 14.33 20.39
C SER A 431 21.22 13.06 20.05
N ILE A 432 20.56 13.06 18.89
CA ILE A 432 19.80 11.90 18.41
C ILE A 432 20.75 10.86 17.81
N VAL A 433 21.78 11.35 17.11
CA VAL A 433 22.84 10.58 16.50
C VAL A 433 24.15 10.93 17.18
N ASP A 434 24.92 9.91 17.56
CA ASP A 434 26.26 10.08 18.11
C ASP A 434 27.28 10.20 16.97
N THR A 435 28.04 11.30 16.95
CA THR A 435 29.10 11.52 15.97
C THR A 435 30.35 10.68 16.24
N GLY A 436 30.53 10.18 17.46
CA GLY A 436 31.62 9.26 17.81
C GLY A 436 31.36 7.81 17.38
N SER A 437 30.10 7.46 17.11
CA SER A 437 29.70 6.16 16.60
C SER A 437 29.94 6.09 15.09
N ASP A 438 30.92 5.28 14.68
CA ASP A 438 31.18 5.02 13.26
C ASP A 438 29.99 4.31 12.59
N ALA A 439 29.26 3.47 13.32
CA ALA A 439 28.11 2.76 12.80
C ALA A 439 26.99 3.72 12.34
N ASP A 440 26.76 4.78 13.11
CA ASP A 440 25.67 5.74 12.82
C ASP A 440 26.11 6.81 11.81
N SER A 441 27.41 7.15 11.78
CA SER A 441 27.92 8.30 11.04
C SER A 441 28.65 7.99 9.73
N ALA A 442 29.07 6.74 9.48
CA ALA A 442 29.89 6.39 8.33
C ALA A 442 29.20 6.64 6.99
N GLU A 443 27.94 6.22 6.85
CA GLU A 443 27.18 6.38 5.60
C GLU A 443 26.99 7.87 5.26
N MET A 444 26.61 8.67 6.26
CA MET A 444 26.41 10.11 6.08
C MET A 444 27.73 10.86 5.82
N ALA A 445 28.84 10.45 6.45
CA ALA A 445 30.16 11.02 6.21
C ALA A 445 30.63 10.77 4.77
N HIS A 446 30.44 9.53 4.26
CA HIS A 446 30.75 9.19 2.88
C HIS A 446 29.87 9.99 1.90
N PHE A 447 28.56 10.08 2.16
CA PHE A 447 27.65 10.87 1.35
C PHE A 447 28.06 12.35 1.29
N ALA A 448 28.36 12.94 2.45
CA ALA A 448 28.75 14.35 2.56
C ALA A 448 30.07 14.64 1.81
N LEU A 449 31.03 13.71 1.87
CA LEU A 449 32.29 13.82 1.14
C LEU A 449 32.10 13.75 -0.38
N ARG A 450 31.30 12.78 -0.85
CA ARG A 450 30.95 12.62 -2.28
C ARG A 450 30.24 13.86 -2.83
N ASN A 451 29.44 14.53 -2.00
CA ASN A 451 28.66 15.71 -2.34
C ASN A 451 29.30 17.04 -1.87
N SER A 452 30.61 17.07 -1.64
CA SER A 452 31.34 18.25 -1.12
C SER A 452 31.24 19.51 -1.97
N ARG A 453 30.81 19.41 -3.24
CA ARG A 453 30.47 20.58 -4.07
C ARG A 453 29.36 21.45 -3.48
N PHE A 454 28.52 20.90 -2.59
CA PHE A 454 27.49 21.64 -1.88
C PHE A 454 28.01 22.13 -0.52
N GLU A 455 27.72 23.39 -0.19
CA GLU A 455 28.16 24.03 1.05
C GLU A 455 27.66 23.30 2.29
N ASP A 456 26.38 22.92 2.33
CA ASP A 456 25.76 22.22 3.46
C ASP A 456 26.38 20.81 3.67
N ALA A 457 26.79 20.14 2.59
CA ALA A 457 27.47 18.84 2.67
C ALA A 457 28.91 18.99 3.20
N THR A 458 29.64 19.99 2.73
CA THR A 458 30.99 20.30 3.27
C THR A 458 30.93 20.69 4.75
N ALA A 459 29.94 21.49 5.15
CA ALA A 459 29.74 21.86 6.55
C ALA A 459 29.44 20.63 7.42
N LEU A 460 28.55 19.75 6.98
CA LEU A 460 28.22 18.52 7.70
C LEU A 460 29.44 17.58 7.80
N TYR A 461 30.19 17.40 6.72
CA TYR A 461 31.40 16.56 6.74
C TYR A 461 32.42 17.06 7.77
N ARG A 462 32.61 18.38 7.89
CA ARG A 462 33.50 18.95 8.92
C ARG A 462 33.03 18.62 10.33
N VAL A 463 31.74 18.71 10.61
CA VAL A 463 31.17 18.34 11.92
C VAL A 463 31.41 16.87 12.21
N LEU A 464 31.16 15.99 11.24
CA LEU A 464 31.36 14.55 11.39
C LEU A 464 32.84 14.16 11.53
N ALA A 465 33.73 14.82 10.80
CA ALA A 465 35.16 14.57 10.88
C ALA A 465 35.75 15.11 12.20
N LEU A 466 35.31 16.29 12.66
CA LEU A 466 35.76 16.87 13.92
C LEU A 466 35.22 16.12 15.14
N GLY A 467 34.04 15.50 15.07
CA GLY A 467 33.50 14.67 16.15
C GLY A 467 34.29 13.39 16.43
N LYS A 468 35.25 13.04 15.57
CA LYS A 468 36.13 11.87 15.72
C LYS A 468 37.50 12.20 16.34
N PHE A 469 37.80 13.47 16.55
CA PHE A 469 39.04 13.97 17.17
C PHE A 469 38.73 14.70 18.47
#